data_AF-A0A6S5TLS3-F1
#
_entry.id   AF-A0A6S5TLS3-F1
#
_cell.length_a   1.000
_cell.length_b   1.000
_cell.length_c   1.000
_cell.angle_alpha   90.00
_cell.angle_beta   90.00
_cell.angle_gamma   90.00
#
_symmetry.space_group_name_H-M   'P 1'
#
loop_
_entity.id
_entity.type
_entity.pdbx_description
1 polymer ?
#
loop_
_entity_poly.entity_id
_entity_poly.type
_entity_poly.pdbx_seq_one_letter_code
_entity_poly.pdbx_strand_id
1 'polypeptide(L)' 'MKNKLSDLRDHLFAQLEAVREASDDDLAKEVQRAQSVSDISRVLIESAKVEIDYYRHIGGDNPASSFIESKPALPPARNA' A
#
# COMPACT_ATOMS: atom_id res chain seq x y z
N MET A 1 -11.89 6.35 -7.58
CA MET A 1 -11.39 4.96 -7.39
C MET A 1 -10.36 4.98 -6.28
N LYS A 2 -10.33 3.97 -5.42
CA LYS A 2 -9.33 3.80 -4.37
C LYS A 2 -8.08 3.18 -4.98
N ASN A 3 -6.97 3.90 -5.01
CA ASN A 3 -5.76 3.50 -5.73
C ASN A 3 -4.45 3.97 -5.08
N LYS A 4 -4.48 4.29 -3.78
CA LYS A 4 -3.31 4.71 -3.01
C LYS A 4 -2.79 3.58 -2.14
N LEU A 5 -1.54 3.68 -1.70
CA LEU A 5 -0.95 2.75 -0.74
C LEU A 5 -1.71 2.76 0.60
N SER A 6 -2.23 3.91 1.01
CA SER A 6 -3.13 4.03 2.18
C SER A 6 -4.39 3.18 2.01
N ASP A 7 -5.07 3.30 0.86
CA ASP A 7 -6.22 2.45 0.54
C ASP A 7 -5.88 0.95 0.58
N LEU A 8 -4.73 0.55 0.02
CA LEU A 8 -4.29 -0.85 0.03
C LEU A 8 -4.10 -1.36 1.47
N ARG A 9 -3.51 -0.55 2.35
CA ARG A 9 -3.34 -0.89 3.77
C ARG A 9 -4.69 -1.03 4.46
N ASP A 10 -5.63 -0.12 4.22
CA ASP A 10 -6.97 -0.19 4.79
C ASP A 10 -7.67 -1.49 4.38
N HIS A 11 -7.56 -1.88 3.11
CA HIS A 11 -8.11 -3.15 2.63
C HIS A 11 -7.45 -4.39 3.27
N LEU A 12 -6.12 -4.37 3.47
CA LEU A 12 -5.42 -5.45 4.15
C LEU A 12 -5.83 -5.56 5.62
N PHE A 13 -6.01 -4.44 6.32
CA PHE A 13 -6.51 -4.44 7.70
C PHE A 13 -7.95 -4.91 7.79
N ALA A 14 -8.83 -4.43 6.91
CA ALA A 14 -10.22 -4.88 6.86
C ALA A 14 -10.32 -6.40 6.62
N GLN A 15 -9.41 -6.96 5.82
CA GLN A 15 -9.34 -8.40 5.61
C GLN A 15 -8.84 -9.16 6.85
N LEU A 16 -7.86 -8.61 7.56
CA LEU A 16 -7.38 -9.18 8.83
C LEU A 16 -8.49 -9.22 9.87
N GLU A 17 -9.28 -8.16 9.97
CA GLU A 17 -10.45 -8.08 10.86
C GLU A 17 -11.51 -9.10 10.47
N ALA A 18 -11.83 -9.21 9.18
CA ALA A 18 -12.80 -10.19 8.69
C ALA A 18 -12.39 -11.64 9.00
N VAL A 19 -11.11 -11.97 8.89
CA VAL A 19 -10.61 -13.31 9.30
C VAL A 19 -10.71 -13.50 10.81
N ARG A 20 -10.38 -12.48 11.62
CA ARG A 20 -10.45 -12.55 13.09
C ARG A 20 -11.89 -12.72 13.60
N GLU A 21 -12.85 -12.12 12.92
CA GLU A 21 -14.27 -12.08 13.31
C GLU A 21 -15.11 -13.16 12.63
N ALA A 22 -14.51 -13.97 11.75
CA ALA A 22 -15.19 -15.05 11.05
C ALA A 22 -15.69 -16.13 12.01
N SER A 23 -16.90 -16.61 11.76
CA SER A 23 -17.43 -17.83 12.37
C SER A 23 -16.66 -19.06 11.85
N ASP A 24 -16.74 -20.19 12.53
CA ASP A 24 -16.11 -21.44 12.07
C ASP A 24 -16.58 -21.84 10.66
N ASP A 25 -17.86 -21.61 10.34
CA ASP A 25 -18.45 -21.91 9.03
C ASP A 25 -17.92 -20.99 7.92
N ASP A 26 -17.56 -19.74 8.25
CA ASP A 26 -17.06 -18.75 7.28
C ASP A 26 -15.53 -18.65 7.23
N LEU A 27 -14.82 -19.18 8.23
CA LEU A 27 -13.38 -19.00 8.39
C LEU A 27 -12.59 -19.46 7.17
N ALA A 28 -12.92 -20.62 6.60
CA ALA A 28 -12.24 -21.14 5.42
C ALA A 28 -12.36 -20.19 4.21
N LYS A 29 -13.54 -19.59 4.02
CA LYS A 29 -13.81 -18.63 2.95
C LYS A 29 -13.04 -17.32 3.19
N GLU A 30 -13.02 -16.82 4.43
CA GLU A 30 -12.30 -15.59 4.75
C GLU A 30 -10.78 -15.73 4.67
N VAL A 31 -10.24 -16.90 5.03
CA VAL A 31 -8.82 -17.23 4.82
C VAL A 31 -8.48 -17.27 3.34
N GLN A 32 -9.31 -17.91 2.50
CA GLN A 32 -9.10 -17.93 1.05
C GLN A 32 -9.15 -16.52 0.45
N ARG A 33 -10.09 -15.69 0.91
CA ARG A 33 -10.19 -14.29 0.50
C ARG A 33 -8.94 -13.51 0.93
N ALA A 34 -8.45 -13.73 2.14
CA ALA A 34 -7.23 -13.10 2.64
C ALA A 34 -6.00 -13.45 1.82
N GLN A 35 -5.84 -14.72 1.45
CA GLN A 35 -4.76 -15.17 0.59
C GLN A 35 -4.81 -14.45 -0.77
N SER A 36 -5.99 -14.40 -1.38
CA SER A 36 -6.19 -13.73 -2.68
C SER A 36 -5.88 -12.24 -2.63
N VAL A 37 -6.33 -11.54 -1.57
CA VAL A 37 -6.02 -10.12 -1.35
C VAL A 37 -4.52 -9.90 -1.17
N SER A 38 -3.85 -10.76 -0.41
CA SER A 38 -2.40 -10.70 -0.18
C SER A 38 -1.60 -10.85 -1.47
N ASP A 39 -1.99 -11.81 -2.33
CA ASP A 39 -1.31 -12.08 -3.59
C ASP A 39 -1.44 -10.91 -4.58
N ILE A 40 -2.64 -10.33 -4.72
CA ILE A 40 -2.85 -9.14 -5.56
C ILE A 40 -2.08 -7.94 -4.99
N SER A 41 -2.09 -7.77 -3.67
CA SER A 41 -1.36 -6.69 -2.99
C SER A 41 0.14 -6.77 -3.25
N ARG A 42 0.71 -7.98 -3.27
CA ARG A 42 2.12 -8.20 -3.60
C ARG A 42 2.45 -7.71 -5.01
N VAL A 43 1.62 -8.01 -6.01
CA VAL A 43 1.82 -7.55 -7.39
C VAL A 43 1.85 -6.02 -7.47
N LEU A 44 0.95 -5.35 -6.76
CA LEU A 44 0.93 -3.87 -6.70
C LEU A 44 2.20 -3.30 -6.06
N ILE A 45 2.66 -3.91 -4.96
CA ILE A 45 3.88 -3.51 -4.27
C ILE A 45 5.11 -3.70 -5.17
N GLU A 46 5.20 -4.80 -5.93
CA GLU A 46 6.29 -5.00 -6.89
C GLU A 46 6.29 -3.95 -8.01
N SER A 47 5.12 -3.58 -8.54
CA SER A 47 5.00 -2.47 -9.50
C SER A 47 5.50 -1.15 -8.91
N ALA A 48 5.14 -0.85 -7.66
CA ALA A 48 5.58 0.37 -6.98
C ALA A 48 7.09 0.41 -6.76
N LYS A 49 7.73 -0.73 -6.47
CA LYS A 49 9.19 -0.83 -6.39
C LYS A 49 9.86 -0.50 -7.73
N VAL A 50 9.34 -1.03 -8.83
CA VAL A 50 9.84 -0.74 -10.19
C VAL A 50 9.75 0.76 -10.49
N GLU A 51 8.63 1.40 -10.15
CA GLU A 51 8.49 2.86 -10.30
C GLU A 51 9.54 3.62 -9.49
N ILE A 52 9.71 3.27 -8.20
CA ILE A 52 10.72 3.88 -7.34
C ILE A 52 12.13 3.71 -7.94
N ASP A 53 12.46 2.53 -8.42
CA ASP A 53 13.76 2.25 -9.01
C ASP A 53 13.97 3.08 -10.29
N TYR A 54 12.96 3.18 -11.15
CA TYR A 54 12.99 4.08 -12.30
C TYR A 54 13.30 5.52 -11.89
N TYR A 55 12.59 6.07 -10.89
CA TYR A 55 12.82 7.43 -10.40
C TYR A 55 14.24 7.65 -9.87
N ARG A 56 14.79 6.68 -9.14
CA ARG A 56 16.18 6.73 -8.65
C ARG A 56 17.20 6.81 -9.77
N HIS A 57 16.95 6.16 -10.91
CA HIS A 57 17.89 6.13 -12.04
C HIS A 57 17.87 7.41 -12.88
N ILE A 58 16.75 8.14 -12.95
CA ILE A 58 16.60 9.30 -13.84
C ILE A 58 16.93 10.67 -13.20
N GLY A 59 17.42 10.70 -11.95
CA GLY A 59 17.93 11.95 -11.35
C GLY A 59 16.94 12.76 -10.49
N GLY A 60 15.76 12.22 -10.17
CA GLY A 60 15.12 12.48 -8.87
C GLY A 60 14.45 13.82 -8.55
N ASP A 61 14.25 14.75 -9.50
CA ASP A 61 13.55 16.01 -9.23
C ASP A 61 12.02 15.90 -9.45
N ASN A 62 11.33 15.26 -8.49
CA ASN A 62 9.89 15.40 -8.14
C ASN A 62 8.82 14.64 -8.99
N PRO A 63 7.61 14.33 -8.46
CA PRO A 63 7.16 14.12 -7.08
C PRO A 63 6.86 12.63 -6.80
N ALA A 64 6.49 12.33 -5.55
CA ALA A 64 5.94 11.04 -5.10
C ALA A 64 5.20 10.24 -6.19
N SER A 65 5.48 8.93 -6.29
CA SER A 65 4.64 8.01 -7.08
C SER A 65 3.17 8.28 -6.75
N SER A 66 2.31 8.35 -7.77
CA SER A 66 0.88 8.59 -7.55
C SER A 66 0.23 7.53 -6.65
N PHE A 67 0.88 6.36 -6.51
CA PHE A 67 0.53 5.29 -5.60
C PHE A 67 1.03 5.52 -4.17
N ILE A 68 2.22 6.12 -3.99
CA ILE A 68 2.88 6.35 -2.70
C ILE A 68 2.76 7.82 -2.30
N GLU A 69 1.90 8.12 -1.34
CA GLU A 69 1.70 9.46 -0.83
C GLU A 69 2.94 9.92 -0.03
N SER A 70 3.78 10.79 -0.60
CA SER A 70 4.85 11.47 0.14
C SER A 70 4.42 12.88 0.51
N LYS A 71 4.45 13.22 1.80
CA LYS A 71 4.34 14.63 2.22
C LYS A 71 5.63 15.36 1.82
N PRO A 72 5.55 16.60 1.30
CA PRO A 72 6.73 17.40 1.00
C PRO A 72 7.63 17.53 2.23
N ALA A 73 8.94 17.56 2.03
CA ALA A 73 9.88 17.86 3.11
C ALA A 73 9.51 19.22 3.73
N LEU A 74 9.48 19.28 5.06
CA LEU A 74 9.28 20.55 5.76
C LEU A 74 10.42 21.50 5.38
N PRO A 75 10.13 22.80 5.13
CA PRO A 75 11.18 23.77 4.88
C PRO A 75 12.14 23.80 6.07
N PRO A 76 13.44 24.06 5.83
CA PRO A 76 14.44 24.09 6.90
C PRO A 76 13.99 25.08 7.97
N ALA A 77 14.13 24.69 9.24
CA ALA A 77 13.82 25.56 10.36
C ALA A 77 14.60 26.86 10.19
N ARG A 78 13.87 27.98 10.12
CA ARG A 78 14.48 29.29 9.98
C ARG A 78 15.10 29.61 11.34
N ASN A 79 16.42 29.46 11.46
CA ASN A 79 17.16 29.84 12.66
C ASN A 79 16.83 31.32 12.96
N ALA A 80 16.26 31.57 14.14
CA ALA A 80 15.94 32.89 14.65
C ALA A 80 17.16 33.53 15.33
#